data_AF-A0A8K0Y2U9-F1
#
_entry.id   AF-A0A8K0Y2U9-F1
#
_cell.length_a   1.000
_cell.length_b   1.000
_cell.length_c   1.000
_cell.angle_alpha   90.00
_cell.angle_beta   90.00
_cell.angle_gamma   90.00
#
_symmetry.space_group_name_H-M   'P 1'
#
loop_
_entity.id
_entity.type
_entity.pdbx_description
1 polymer ?
#
loop_
_entity_poly.entity_id
_entity_poly.type
_entity_poly.pdbx_seq_one_letter_code
_entity_poly.pdbx_strand_id
1 'polypeptide(L)'
;MIHWDDDQGLLYINSSRLKDLHEDIAKKICGLDVERIRGEHIFRVLDGFRRMVLMNLGLSETQRKPVRYSSFMGSDIGEQLDTLPGNRNRMKTNLFGQGYTDDGKTTIGCSVKGKIWSYDSMSYSPDPWTDSRLS
;
A
#
# COMPACT_ATOMS: atom_id res chain seq x y z
N MET A 1 -10.26 -0.79 -14.78
CA MET A 1 -10.52 -2.18 -14.37
C MET A 1 -11.26 -2.13 -13.04
N ILE A 2 -12.27 -2.98 -12.87
CA ILE A 2 -13.03 -3.13 -11.62
C ILE A 2 -12.91 -4.59 -11.23
N HIS A 3 -12.60 -4.86 -9.98
CA HIS A 3 -12.46 -6.20 -9.44
C HIS A 3 -13.26 -6.29 -8.14
N TRP A 4 -14.09 -7.30 -8.01
CA TRP A 4 -14.82 -7.61 -6.80
C TRP A 4 -14.19 -8.83 -6.14
N ASP A 5 -13.88 -8.71 -4.86
CA ASP A 5 -13.40 -9.79 -4.01
C ASP A 5 -14.58 -10.24 -3.14
N ASP A 6 -15.14 -11.40 -3.49
CA ASP A 6 -16.29 -11.99 -2.80
C ASP A 6 -15.95 -12.41 -1.36
N ASP A 7 -14.73 -12.93 -1.14
CA ASP A 7 -14.31 -13.45 0.16
C ASP A 7 -14.19 -12.33 1.20
N GLN A 8 -13.71 -11.16 0.78
CA GLN A 8 -13.55 -9.99 1.64
C GLN A 8 -14.72 -9.00 1.54
N GLY A 9 -15.62 -9.16 0.56
CA GLY A 9 -16.68 -8.19 0.26
C GLY A 9 -16.14 -6.83 -0.18
N LEU A 10 -15.05 -6.81 -0.97
CA LEU A 10 -14.35 -5.59 -1.33
C LEU A 10 -14.40 -5.29 -2.83
N LEU A 11 -14.68 -4.03 -3.18
CA LEU A 11 -14.60 -3.52 -4.54
C LEU A 11 -13.30 -2.74 -4.76
N TYR A 12 -12.50 -3.18 -5.72
CA TYR A 12 -11.29 -2.49 -6.18
C TYR A 12 -11.55 -1.80 -7.51
N ILE A 13 -11.26 -0.49 -7.57
CA ILE A 13 -11.45 0.33 -8.78
C ILE A 13 -10.11 0.91 -9.22
N ASN A 14 -9.57 0.41 -10.33
CA ASN A 14 -8.39 0.95 -10.99
C ASN A 14 -8.80 1.84 -12.18
N SER A 15 -8.45 3.13 -12.09
CA SER A 15 -8.67 4.12 -13.14
C SER A 15 -7.52 5.12 -13.18
N SER A 16 -7.12 5.51 -14.40
CA SER A 16 -6.15 6.58 -14.65
C SER A 16 -6.75 7.99 -14.48
N ARG A 17 -8.08 8.11 -14.41
CA ARG A 17 -8.79 9.37 -14.13
C ARG A 17 -8.93 9.60 -12.63
N LEU A 18 -8.58 10.81 -12.18
CA LEU A 18 -8.23 11.13 -10.80
C LEU A 18 -9.34 11.72 -9.91
N LYS A 19 -10.53 12.04 -10.44
CA LYS A 19 -11.59 12.72 -9.66
C LYS A 19 -12.97 12.11 -9.83
N ASP A 20 -13.66 12.00 -8.69
CA ASP A 20 -15.09 11.74 -8.41
C ASP A 20 -15.75 10.49 -9.03
N LEU A 21 -15.15 9.89 -10.06
CA LEU A 21 -15.68 8.72 -10.75
C LEU A 21 -15.77 7.46 -9.87
N HIS A 22 -14.84 7.30 -8.92
CA HIS A 22 -14.75 6.06 -8.14
C HIS A 22 -15.95 5.84 -7.22
N GLU A 23 -16.44 6.92 -6.58
CA GLU A 23 -17.55 6.83 -5.64
C GLU A 23 -18.86 6.56 -6.38
N ASP A 24 -19.09 7.25 -7.49
CA ASP A 24 -20.29 7.04 -8.31
C ASP A 24 -20.33 5.63 -8.91
N ILE A 25 -19.18 5.11 -9.37
CA ILE A 25 -19.08 3.73 -9.85
C ILE A 25 -19.34 2.75 -8.71
N ALA A 26 -18.71 2.94 -7.55
CA ALA A 26 -18.92 2.07 -6.39
C ALA A 26 -20.40 2.02 -5.99
N LYS A 27 -21.07 3.18 -5.92
CA LYS A 27 -22.50 3.26 -5.57
C LYS A 27 -23.40 2.56 -6.58
N LYS A 28 -23.06 2.63 -7.87
CA LYS A 28 -23.80 1.94 -8.94
C LYS A 28 -23.66 0.42 -8.89
N ILE A 29 -22.54 -0.09 -8.37
CA ILE A 29 -22.24 -1.52 -8.32
C ILE A 29 -22.69 -2.13 -6.99
N CYS A 30 -22.41 -1.47 -5.87
CA CYS A 30 -22.57 -2.02 -4.53
C CYS A 30 -23.78 -1.47 -3.77
N GLY A 31 -24.42 -0.39 -4.25
CA GLY A 31 -25.49 0.31 -3.53
C GLY A 31 -25.02 1.59 -2.84
N LEU A 32 -25.96 2.34 -2.26
CA LEU A 32 -25.70 3.68 -1.72
C LEU A 32 -24.96 3.69 -0.38
N ASP A 33 -24.94 2.56 0.31
CA ASP A 33 -24.29 2.32 1.60
C ASP A 33 -22.81 1.96 1.49
N VAL A 34 -22.28 1.83 0.27
CA VAL A 34 -20.85 1.56 0.05
C VAL A 34 -19.99 2.67 0.66
N GLU A 35 -19.00 2.28 1.46
CA GLU A 35 -18.03 3.18 2.05
C GLU A 35 -16.62 2.91 1.50
N ARG A 36 -15.91 3.99 1.16
CA ARG A 36 -14.50 3.90 0.81
C ARG A 36 -13.65 3.68 2.06
N ILE A 37 -12.91 2.58 2.10
CA ILE A 37 -11.87 2.34 3.12
C ILE A 37 -10.80 3.44 3.03
N ARG A 38 -10.61 4.17 4.12
CA ARG A 38 -9.69 5.32 4.25
C ARG A 38 -9.29 5.53 5.71
N GLY A 39 -8.49 6.55 5.98
CA GLY A 39 -8.03 6.85 7.35
C GLY A 39 -7.08 5.77 7.86
N GLU A 40 -7.15 5.46 9.16
CA GLU A 40 -6.31 4.41 9.75
C GLU A 40 -6.69 3.01 9.25
N HIS A 41 -7.95 2.78 8.85
CA HIS A 41 -8.41 1.48 8.38
C HIS A 41 -7.68 0.97 7.15
N ILE A 42 -7.19 1.88 6.28
CA ILE A 42 -6.46 1.48 5.08
C ILE A 42 -5.14 0.79 5.40
N PHE A 43 -4.52 1.04 6.56
CA PHE A 43 -3.24 0.42 6.91
C PHE A 43 -3.40 -1.06 7.31
N ARG A 44 -4.63 -1.57 7.42
CA ARG A 44 -4.91 -3.01 7.58
C ARG A 44 -4.48 -3.84 6.38
N VAL A 45 -4.17 -3.22 5.24
CA VAL A 45 -3.54 -3.91 4.09
C VAL A 45 -2.16 -4.50 4.41
N LEU A 46 -1.59 -4.14 5.56
CA LEU A 46 -0.37 -4.75 6.09
C LEU A 46 -0.62 -6.07 6.82
N ASP A 47 -1.88 -6.45 7.04
CA ASP A 47 -2.20 -7.73 7.65
C ASP A 47 -1.66 -8.88 6.80
N GLY A 48 -1.16 -9.93 7.46
CA GLY A 48 -0.49 -11.06 6.79
C GLY A 48 0.95 -10.78 6.32
N PHE A 49 1.42 -9.52 6.30
CA PHE A 49 2.83 -9.24 5.98
C PHE A 49 3.75 -9.47 7.18
N ARG A 50 4.85 -10.18 6.93
CA ARG A 50 5.93 -10.43 7.89
C ARG A 50 7.23 -9.76 7.43
N ARG A 51 8.06 -9.38 8.40
CA ARG A 51 9.39 -8.74 8.18
C ARG A 51 9.29 -7.53 7.24
N MET A 52 8.32 -6.65 7.50
CA MET A 52 8.11 -5.45 6.70
C MET A 52 9.27 -4.48 6.83
N VAL A 53 9.88 -4.17 5.69
CA VAL A 53 10.86 -3.10 5.52
C VAL A 53 10.17 -1.96 4.79
N LEU A 54 10.00 -0.84 5.49
CA LEU A 54 9.34 0.33 4.93
C LEU A 54 10.34 1.15 4.11
N MET A 55 9.96 1.44 2.86
CA MET A 55 10.77 2.20 1.90
C MET A 55 10.32 3.65 1.74
N ASN A 56 9.05 3.91 2.04
CA ASN A 56 8.48 5.24 2.09
C ASN A 56 7.45 5.34 3.22
N LEU A 57 7.50 6.42 3.98
CA LEU A 57 6.48 6.75 4.96
C LEU A 57 6.26 8.26 4.98
N GLY A 58 5.04 8.68 4.73
CA GLY A 58 4.64 10.06 4.96
C GLY A 58 3.94 10.19 6.31
N LEU A 59 4.27 11.28 7.01
CA LEU A 59 3.71 11.63 8.30
C LEU A 59 3.23 13.08 8.29
N SER A 60 1.99 13.28 8.71
CA SER A 60 1.42 14.61 8.96
C SER A 60 1.39 14.91 10.45
N GLU A 61 1.64 16.16 10.80
CA GLU A 61 1.55 16.63 12.19
C GLU A 61 0.10 16.98 12.54
N THR A 62 -0.38 16.50 13.69
CA THR A 62 -1.73 16.79 14.19
C THR A 62 -1.82 18.16 14.87
N GLN A 63 -0.70 18.67 15.39
CA GLN A 63 -0.61 19.99 16.02
C GLN A 63 -0.07 21.07 15.06
N ARG A 64 -0.27 22.35 15.39
CA ARG A 64 0.30 23.47 14.60
C ARG A 64 1.80 23.57 14.83
N LYS A 65 2.59 22.82 14.06
CA LYS A 65 4.05 22.99 13.97
C LYS A 65 4.45 23.68 12.66
N PRO A 66 5.65 24.30 12.60
CA PRO A 66 6.18 24.88 11.36
C PRO A 66 6.26 23.87 10.22
N VAL A 67 6.66 22.63 10.53
CA VAL A 67 6.65 21.50 9.59
C VAL A 67 5.35 20.71 9.77
N ARG A 68 4.50 20.70 8.73
CA ARG A 68 3.20 20.01 8.74
C ARG A 68 3.23 18.61 8.13
N TYR A 69 4.24 18.33 7.32
CA TYR A 69 4.41 17.09 6.59
C TYR A 69 5.89 16.71 6.55
N SER A 70 6.19 15.43 6.73
CA SER A 70 7.52 14.87 6.45
C SER A 70 7.37 13.55 5.73
N SER A 71 8.29 13.27 4.81
CA SER A 71 8.39 11.98 4.14
C SER A 71 9.76 11.38 4.43
N PHE A 72 9.77 10.10 4.79
CA PHE A 72 10.96 9.27 4.94
C PHE A 72 11.08 8.37 3.72
N MET A 73 12.30 8.21 3.20
CA MET A 73 12.60 7.43 1.99
C MET A 73 13.92 6.68 2.17
N GLY A 74 14.01 5.46 1.67
CA GLY A 74 15.22 4.64 1.72
C GLY A 74 14.99 3.25 2.29
N SER A 75 16.03 2.42 2.40
CA SER A 75 15.91 0.99 2.71
C SER A 75 15.65 0.65 4.16
N ASP A 76 15.77 1.60 5.09
CA ASP A 76 15.42 1.40 6.49
C ASP A 76 15.00 2.73 7.13
N ILE A 77 13.70 2.96 7.19
CA ILE A 77 13.15 4.14 7.86
C ILE A 77 12.90 3.88 9.36
N GLY A 78 13.03 2.64 9.84
CA GLY A 78 12.72 2.28 11.24
C GLY A 78 13.65 3.04 12.19
N GLU A 79 14.95 2.98 11.92
CA GLU A 79 15.97 3.71 12.68
C GLU A 79 15.75 5.24 12.63
N GLN A 80 15.35 5.76 11.46
CA GLN A 80 15.02 7.18 11.30
C GLN A 80 13.83 7.59 12.16
N LEU A 81 12.86 6.70 12.36
CA LEU A 81 11.66 6.97 13.17
C LEU A 81 11.94 6.93 14.67
N ASP A 82 12.83 6.04 15.10
CA ASP A 82 13.20 5.88 16.50
C ASP A 82 13.99 7.09 17.02
N THR A 83 14.77 7.72 16.15
CA THR A 83 15.58 8.91 16.48
C THR A 83 14.79 10.22 16.45
N LEU A 84 13.53 10.22 16.00
CA LEU A 84 12.72 11.43 15.85
C LEU A 84 11.92 11.80 17.10
N PRO A 85 12.17 12.98 17.70
CA PRO A 85 11.38 13.46 18.84
C PRO A 85 9.91 13.68 18.45
N GLY A 86 8.99 13.16 19.27
CA GLY A 86 7.56 13.42 19.10
C GLY A 86 6.89 12.65 17.95
N ASN A 87 7.53 11.61 17.41
CA ASN A 87 6.97 10.77 16.35
C ASN A 87 5.60 10.13 16.72
N ARG A 88 5.35 9.88 18.01
CA ARG A 88 4.11 9.25 18.50
C ARG A 88 2.84 10.09 18.28
N ASN A 89 2.95 11.40 18.04
CA ASN A 89 1.81 12.31 17.87
C ASN A 89 1.55 12.70 16.41
N ARG A 90 1.96 11.86 15.47
CA ARG A 90 1.86 12.10 14.03
C ARG A 90 0.96 11.07 13.36
N MET A 91 0.29 11.49 12.30
CA MET A 91 -0.63 10.64 11.52
C MET A 91 0.04 10.14 10.25
N LYS A 92 -0.16 8.87 9.91
CA LYS A 92 0.34 8.29 8.66
C LYS A 92 -0.45 8.85 7.48
N THR A 93 0.24 9.37 6.48
CA THR A 93 -0.41 9.82 5.23
C THR A 93 -0.34 8.76 4.16
N ASN A 94 0.76 8.02 4.13
CA ASN A 94 1.03 6.96 3.19
C ASN A 94 2.19 6.10 3.67
N LEU A 95 2.23 4.87 3.19
CA LEU A 95 3.27 3.89 3.48
C LEU A 95 3.54 3.12 2.18
N PHE A 96 4.79 2.76 1.96
CA PHE A 96 5.18 1.77 0.97
C PHE A 96 6.36 0.95 1.50
N GLY A 97 6.32 -0.36 1.30
CA GLY A 97 7.34 -1.26 1.81
C GLY A 97 7.32 -2.62 1.14
N GLN A 98 8.25 -3.46 1.58
CA GLN A 98 8.44 -4.82 1.10
C GLN A 98 8.47 -5.76 2.30
N GLY A 99 7.87 -6.93 2.15
CA GLY A 99 7.86 -7.97 3.17
C GLY A 99 7.56 -9.33 2.56
N TYR A 100 7.11 -10.24 3.42
CA TYR A 100 6.79 -11.61 3.04
C TYR A 100 5.37 -11.97 3.47
N THR A 101 4.58 -12.48 2.53
CA THR A 101 3.28 -13.13 2.80
C THR A 101 3.46 -14.66 2.75
N ASP A 102 2.37 -15.43 2.77
CA ASP A 102 2.44 -16.87 2.54
C ASP A 102 2.80 -17.22 1.08
N ASP A 103 2.52 -16.30 0.14
CA ASP A 103 2.86 -16.42 -1.29
C ASP A 103 4.30 -15.95 -1.63
N GLY A 104 5.08 -15.57 -0.62
CA GLY A 104 6.47 -15.16 -0.77
C GLY A 104 6.69 -13.66 -0.66
N LYS A 105 7.79 -13.20 -1.28
CA LYS A 105 8.27 -11.82 -1.15
C LYS A 105 7.46 -10.90 -2.06
N THR A 106 6.85 -9.86 -1.49
CA THR A 106 6.04 -8.90 -2.25
C THR A 106 6.13 -7.48 -1.66
N THR A 107 5.55 -6.51 -2.35
CA THR A 107 5.50 -5.11 -1.92
C THR A 107 4.07 -4.66 -1.72
N ILE A 108 3.87 -3.69 -0.84
CA ILE A 108 2.57 -3.08 -0.60
C ILE A 108 2.75 -1.61 -0.27
N GLY A 109 1.86 -0.78 -0.80
CA GLY A 109 1.75 0.61 -0.45
C GLY A 109 0.30 1.04 -0.36
N CYS A 110 0.06 2.01 0.50
CA CYS A 110 -1.25 2.60 0.68
C CYS A 110 -1.16 4.07 1.07
N SER A 111 -2.27 4.78 0.90
CA SER A 111 -2.42 6.15 1.41
C SER A 111 -3.70 6.29 2.23
N VAL A 112 -3.69 7.22 3.18
CA VAL A 112 -4.83 7.57 4.05
C VAL A 112 -6.09 7.94 3.26
N LYS A 113 -5.96 8.28 1.97
CA LYS A 113 -7.07 8.56 1.05
C LYS A 113 -7.70 7.31 0.44
N GLY A 114 -7.28 6.11 0.84
CA GLY A 114 -7.82 4.85 0.33
C GLY A 114 -7.28 4.50 -1.06
N LYS A 115 -5.99 4.74 -1.31
CA LYS A 115 -5.29 4.19 -2.49
C LYS A 115 -4.41 3.04 -2.01
N ILE A 116 -4.34 1.98 -2.81
CA ILE A 116 -3.47 0.81 -2.61
C ILE A 116 -2.68 0.59 -3.90
N TRP A 117 -1.43 0.18 -3.79
CA TRP A 117 -0.58 -0.20 -4.91
C TRP A 117 0.46 -1.22 -4.45
N SER A 118 1.02 -1.96 -5.40
CA SER A 118 2.19 -2.79 -5.24
C SER A 118 3.04 -2.65 -6.49
N TYR A 119 4.34 -2.89 -6.37
CA TYR A 119 5.15 -3.27 -7.52
C TYR A 119 5.00 -4.77 -7.69
N ASP A 120 4.61 -5.16 -8.89
CA ASP A 120 4.76 -6.53 -9.33
C ASP A 120 6.24 -6.74 -9.63
N SER A 121 6.97 -7.37 -8.69
CA SER A 121 8.20 -8.02 -9.08
C SER A 121 7.79 -9.30 -9.77
N MET A 122 7.58 -9.22 -11.08
CA MET A 122 7.70 -10.37 -11.97
C MET A 122 9.09 -10.95 -11.70
N SER A 123 9.20 -11.87 -10.75
CA SER A 123 10.35 -12.73 -10.58
C SER A 123 10.25 -13.72 -11.72
N TYR A 124 10.60 -13.26 -12.92
CA TYR A 124 11.04 -14.13 -13.97
C TYR A 124 12.30 -14.80 -13.42
N SER A 125 12.15 -15.97 -12.79
CA SER A 125 13.20 -16.97 -12.88
C SER A 125 13.27 -17.30 -14.36
N PRO A 126 14.32 -16.93 -15.09
CA PRO A 126 14.54 -17.59 -16.37
C PRO A 126 14.61 -19.08 -16.05
N ASP A 127 13.70 -19.85 -16.63
CA ASP A 127 13.79 -21.30 -16.65
C ASP A 127 15.26 -21.66 -16.95
N PRO A 128 15.91 -22.53 -16.17
CA PRO A 128 17.23 -22.99 -16.52
C PRO A 128 17.09 -23.70 -17.87
N TRP A 129 17.58 -23.05 -18.91
CA TRP A 129 17.67 -23.57 -20.27
C TRP A 129 18.07 -25.04 -20.22
N THR A 130 17.11 -25.92 -20.52
CA THR A 130 17.41 -27.30 -20.86
C THR A 130 18.00 -27.27 -22.26
N ASP A 131 19.32 -27.13 -22.34
CA ASP A 131 20.05 -27.47 -23.55
C ASP A 131 20.07 -28.99 -23.68
N SER A 132 18.99 -29.54 -24.24
CA SER A 132 18.96 -30.90 -24.75
C SER A 132 19.47 -30.92 -26.20
N ARG A 133 20.70 -30.46 -26.43
CA ARG A 133 21.51 -30.81 -27.60
C ARG A 133 22.98 -30.84 -27.20
N LEU A 134 23.50 -32.04 -26.94
CA LEU A 134 24.72 -32.58 -27.58
C LEU A 134 24.99 -34.01 -27.04
N SER A 135 25.25 -34.89 -28.02
CA SER A 135 25.64 -36.32 -28.00
C SER A 135 24.66 -37.34 -27.45
#